data_AF-A0AAE2EKR5-F1
#
_entry.id   AF-A0AAE2EKR5-F1
#
_cell.length_a   1.000
_cell.length_b   1.000
_cell.length_c   1.000
_cell.angle_alpha   90.00
_cell.angle_beta   90.00
_cell.angle_gamma   90.00
#
_symmetry.space_group_name_H-M   'P 1'
#
loop_
_entity.id
_entity.type
_entity.pdbx_description
1 polymer ?
#
loop_
_entity_poly.entity_id
_entity_poly.type
_entity_poly.pdbx_seq_one_letter_code
_entity_poly.pdbx_strand_id
1 'polypeptide(L)'
;MSNYSFDGSVFDIFGALLNGATLVLIEKETVLNIHELAEVIDKEKVSVMFITTALFNTLADINLDCLANLRKILFGGERASIPHAKKVLDRVGKDRLVHVYGPTESTVYATYYVINEIDEEADTIPIGSPLANTTALIMDEHGRLLPIGVPGELCISGDGLSKGYLNREELTAEKFIPHPFIPGERLYKTGDLAKWLPDGNIEFIGRIDHQVKIRGFRIELGEIESQLQKHDAISETIVTVREDGESRPYICAYITAKCEIAIGELREWLRSKLPEYMIPAYFVKLDKLPLTKNGKVDRKALPEPDKTAASETEYEAPRNFVEEQILSILQDVLGTERMGISCRFFERGGNSLKAMHAVNSINKAFGINMSVGAFFENPTAKNLAYYVLQADAVVEGYAIEFSEEEI
;
A
#
# COMPACT_ATOMS: atom_id res chain seq x y z
N MET A 1 -4.90 -4.56 -14.27
CA MET A 1 -4.31 -4.56 -12.92
C MET A 1 -4.61 -3.27 -12.18
N SER A 2 -4.38 -2.12 -12.81
CA SER A 2 -4.64 -0.81 -12.20
C SER A 2 -6.12 -0.42 -12.26
N ASN A 3 -6.66 0.12 -11.17
CA ASN A 3 -7.99 0.75 -11.18
C ASN A 3 -7.92 2.03 -12.04
N TYR A 4 -8.94 2.29 -12.87
CA TYR A 4 -8.98 3.41 -13.83
C TYR A 4 -8.99 4.80 -13.18
N SER A 5 -9.28 4.88 -11.88
CA SER A 5 -9.10 6.13 -11.11
C SER A 5 -7.63 6.45 -10.81
N PHE A 6 -6.71 5.51 -11.07
CA PHE A 6 -5.27 5.70 -10.95
C PHE A 6 -4.63 5.81 -12.32
N ASP A 7 -3.68 6.72 -12.45
CA ASP A 7 -2.91 6.97 -13.66
C ASP A 7 -2.08 5.75 -14.12
N GLY A 8 -1.77 4.80 -13.24
CA GLY A 8 -1.25 3.47 -13.62
C GLY A 8 -2.05 2.79 -14.73
N SER A 9 -3.38 2.98 -14.74
CA SER A 9 -4.25 2.46 -15.81
C SER A 9 -3.99 3.09 -17.18
N VAL A 10 -3.47 4.31 -17.22
CA VAL A 10 -3.08 5.00 -18.46
C VAL A 10 -1.92 4.25 -19.11
N PHE A 11 -0.94 3.78 -18.32
CA PHE A 11 0.12 2.92 -18.84
C PHE A 11 -0.45 1.58 -19.33
N ASP A 12 -1.29 0.91 -18.54
CA ASP A 12 -1.90 -0.37 -18.93
C ASP A 12 -2.64 -0.25 -20.28
N ILE A 13 -3.50 0.76 -20.43
CA ILE A 13 -4.35 0.97 -21.60
C ILE A 13 -3.52 1.43 -22.81
N PHE A 14 -2.83 2.57 -22.70
CA PHE A 14 -2.16 3.18 -23.86
C PHE A 14 -0.83 2.51 -24.18
N GLY A 15 -0.13 2.00 -23.16
CA GLY A 15 1.08 1.19 -23.35
C GLY A 15 0.80 -0.07 -24.16
N ALA A 16 -0.37 -0.69 -23.99
CA ALA A 16 -0.78 -1.82 -24.83
C ALA A 16 -1.30 -1.38 -26.21
N LEU A 17 -2.35 -0.55 -26.24
CA LEU A 17 -3.12 -0.27 -27.45
C LEU A 17 -2.34 0.55 -28.49
N LEU A 18 -1.41 1.42 -28.08
CA LEU A 18 -0.58 2.20 -29.01
C LEU A 18 0.61 1.40 -29.56
N ASN A 19 0.90 0.22 -29.02
CA ASN A 19 2.02 -0.63 -29.43
C ASN A 19 1.56 -1.95 -30.08
N GLY A 20 0.28 -2.07 -30.44
CA GLY A 20 -0.29 -3.28 -31.08
C GLY A 20 -0.35 -4.50 -30.16
N ALA A 21 -0.30 -4.30 -28.84
CA ALA A 21 -0.45 -5.38 -27.86
C ALA A 21 -1.92 -5.57 -27.45
N THR A 22 -2.21 -6.72 -26.84
CA THR A 22 -3.52 -7.02 -26.26
C THR A 22 -3.61 -6.46 -24.84
N LEU A 23 -4.71 -5.77 -24.54
CA LEU A 23 -5.07 -5.37 -23.18
C LEU A 23 -5.98 -6.43 -22.55
N VAL A 24 -5.51 -7.08 -21.49
CA VAL A 24 -6.31 -8.04 -20.70
C VAL A 24 -7.01 -7.28 -19.56
N LEU A 25 -8.34 -7.23 -19.61
CA LEU A 25 -9.17 -6.67 -18.55
C LEU A 25 -9.58 -7.79 -17.59
N ILE A 26 -9.44 -7.51 -16.29
CA ILE A 26 -9.77 -8.45 -15.22
C ILE A 26 -10.69 -7.78 -14.22
N GLU A 27 -11.51 -8.57 -13.55
CA GLU A 27 -12.37 -8.10 -12.47
C GLU A 27 -11.53 -7.71 -11.25
N LYS A 28 -12.06 -6.82 -10.42
CA LYS A 28 -11.35 -6.32 -9.24
C LYS A 28 -11.14 -7.46 -8.23
N GLU A 29 -12.12 -8.34 -8.13
CA GLU A 29 -12.16 -9.51 -7.28
C GLU A 29 -11.02 -10.47 -7.63
N THR A 30 -10.75 -10.65 -8.93
CA THR A 30 -9.61 -11.44 -9.44
C THR A 30 -8.27 -10.86 -8.97
N VAL A 31 -8.08 -9.53 -8.98
CA VAL A 31 -6.83 -8.91 -8.47
C VAL A 31 -6.63 -9.21 -6.98
N LEU A 32 -7.73 -9.33 -6.23
CA LEU A 32 -7.72 -9.63 -4.80
C LEU A 32 -7.61 -11.14 -4.53
N ASN A 33 -7.64 -12.02 -5.54
CA ASN A 33 -7.41 -13.44 -5.37
C ASN A 33 -6.16 -13.86 -6.14
N ILE A 34 -5.07 -14.11 -5.43
CA ILE A 34 -3.76 -14.36 -6.04
C ILE A 34 -3.74 -15.63 -6.89
N HIS A 35 -4.56 -16.64 -6.55
CA HIS A 35 -4.66 -17.86 -7.34
C HIS A 35 -5.40 -17.61 -8.65
N GLU A 36 -6.55 -16.93 -8.61
CA GLU A 36 -7.28 -16.55 -9.83
C GLU A 36 -6.44 -15.60 -10.70
N LEU A 37 -5.73 -14.65 -10.09
CA LEU A 37 -4.82 -13.77 -10.82
C LEU A 37 -3.71 -14.57 -11.51
N ALA A 38 -3.10 -15.54 -10.83
CA ALA A 38 -2.09 -16.41 -11.41
C ALA A 38 -2.65 -17.25 -12.57
N GLU A 39 -3.86 -17.78 -12.44
CA GLU A 39 -4.55 -18.51 -13.51
C GLU A 39 -4.79 -17.62 -14.74
N VAL A 40 -5.21 -16.37 -14.54
CA VAL A 40 -5.40 -15.43 -15.65
C VAL A 40 -4.06 -15.07 -16.31
N ILE A 41 -3.01 -14.86 -15.53
CA ILE A 41 -1.66 -14.57 -16.05
C ILE A 41 -1.20 -15.70 -16.98
N ASP A 42 -1.39 -16.96 -16.58
CA ASP A 42 -1.00 -18.13 -17.37
C ASP A 42 -1.91 -18.34 -18.59
N LYS A 43 -3.23 -18.36 -18.38
CA LYS A 43 -4.24 -18.60 -19.42
C LYS A 43 -4.17 -17.57 -20.54
N GLU A 44 -4.09 -16.29 -20.19
CA GLU A 44 -4.02 -15.18 -21.15
C GLU A 44 -2.59 -14.92 -21.64
N LYS A 45 -1.61 -15.69 -21.14
CA LYS A 45 -0.18 -15.56 -21.46
C LYS A 45 0.32 -14.13 -21.31
N VAL A 46 -0.03 -13.50 -20.20
CA VAL A 46 0.37 -12.13 -19.90
C VAL A 46 1.89 -12.02 -19.98
N SER A 47 2.40 -11.02 -20.70
CA SER A 47 3.84 -10.86 -20.95
C SER A 47 4.43 -9.59 -20.31
N VAL A 48 3.60 -8.59 -20.04
CA VAL A 48 4.00 -7.33 -19.41
C VAL A 48 2.95 -6.98 -18.38
N MET A 49 3.39 -6.56 -17.19
CA MET A 49 2.49 -6.19 -16.11
C MET A 49 3.04 -4.96 -15.37
N PHE A 50 2.16 -3.99 -15.08
CA PHE A 50 2.43 -2.91 -14.13
C PHE A 50 1.60 -3.14 -12.86
N ILE A 51 2.26 -3.12 -11.70
CA ILE A 51 1.64 -3.38 -10.39
C ILE A 51 2.16 -2.44 -9.32
N THR A 52 1.41 -2.25 -8.24
CA THR A 52 1.91 -1.52 -7.07
C THR A 52 2.98 -2.33 -6.35
N THR A 53 3.93 -1.64 -5.70
CA THR A 53 4.97 -2.31 -4.89
C THR A 53 4.36 -3.23 -3.82
N ALA A 54 3.30 -2.81 -3.14
CA ALA A 54 2.63 -3.67 -2.17
C ALA A 54 2.08 -4.98 -2.76
N LEU A 55 1.39 -4.92 -3.92
CA LEU A 55 0.89 -6.12 -4.57
C LEU A 55 2.02 -7.00 -5.12
N PHE A 56 3.09 -6.39 -5.62
CA PHE A 56 4.32 -7.09 -6.02
C PHE A 56 4.90 -7.91 -4.87
N ASN A 57 5.05 -7.30 -3.68
CA ASN A 57 5.56 -8.00 -2.50
C ASN A 57 4.64 -9.17 -2.12
N THR A 58 3.32 -8.94 -2.08
CA THR A 58 2.33 -9.98 -1.76
C THR A 58 2.39 -11.15 -2.74
N LEU A 59 2.52 -10.90 -4.05
CA LEU A 59 2.69 -11.96 -5.05
C LEU A 59 4.00 -12.73 -4.84
N ALA A 60 5.10 -12.03 -4.55
CA ALA A 60 6.37 -12.67 -4.27
C ALA A 60 6.32 -13.59 -3.03
N ASP A 61 5.47 -13.28 -2.04
CA ASP A 61 5.29 -14.13 -0.85
C ASP A 61 4.38 -15.32 -1.07
N ILE A 62 3.25 -15.13 -1.77
CA ILE A 62 2.19 -16.12 -1.86
C ILE A 62 2.35 -17.03 -3.07
N ASN A 63 2.64 -16.47 -4.26
CA ASN A 63 2.72 -17.23 -5.50
C ASN A 63 3.76 -16.62 -6.44
N LEU A 64 5.04 -16.78 -6.10
CA LEU A 64 6.17 -16.25 -6.85
C LEU A 64 6.21 -16.77 -8.31
N ASP A 65 5.79 -18.01 -8.53
CA ASP A 65 5.87 -18.67 -9.84
C ASP A 65 4.96 -18.03 -10.90
N CYS A 66 3.87 -17.35 -10.50
CA CYS A 66 3.02 -16.64 -11.45
C CYS A 66 3.78 -15.53 -12.22
N LEU A 67 4.89 -15.03 -11.67
CA LEU A 67 5.71 -13.99 -12.28
C LEU A 67 6.76 -14.54 -13.27
N ALA A 68 7.00 -15.86 -13.28
CA ALA A 68 8.15 -16.45 -13.95
C ALA A 68 8.18 -16.27 -15.47
N ASN A 69 7.00 -16.24 -16.10
CA ASN A 69 6.85 -16.17 -17.56
C ASN A 69 6.72 -14.74 -18.09
N LEU A 70 6.65 -13.73 -17.21
CA LEU A 70 6.56 -12.34 -17.62
C LEU A 70 7.87 -11.87 -18.26
N ARG A 71 7.76 -11.17 -19.39
CA ARG A 71 8.89 -10.52 -20.07
C ARG A 71 9.30 -9.23 -19.36
N LYS A 72 8.33 -8.48 -18.81
CA LYS A 72 8.59 -7.27 -18.01
C LYS A 72 7.61 -7.17 -16.86
N ILE A 73 8.14 -6.88 -15.67
CA ILE A 73 7.40 -6.63 -14.44
C ILE A 73 7.79 -5.22 -14.01
N LEU A 74 6.85 -4.29 -14.20
CA LEU A 74 7.00 -2.92 -13.74
C LEU A 74 6.30 -2.80 -12.40
N PHE A 75 6.98 -2.24 -11.41
CA PHE A 75 6.37 -2.00 -10.10
C PHE A 75 6.81 -0.67 -9.52
N GLY A 76 5.92 -0.06 -8.75
CA GLY A 76 6.19 1.24 -8.16
C GLY A 76 5.04 1.78 -7.34
N GLY A 77 5.11 3.08 -7.07
CA GLY A 77 4.14 3.76 -6.21
C GLY A 77 4.52 3.75 -4.73
N GLU A 78 5.52 2.98 -4.31
CA GLU A 78 6.10 3.00 -2.95
C GLU A 78 7.58 2.64 -3.00
N ARG A 79 8.29 2.82 -1.88
CA ARG A 79 9.66 2.34 -1.73
C ARG A 79 9.70 0.83 -1.96
N ALA A 80 10.55 0.39 -2.89
CA ALA A 80 10.74 -1.03 -3.16
C ALA A 80 11.35 -1.77 -1.96
N SER A 81 10.89 -3.00 -1.73
CA SER A 81 11.44 -3.89 -0.71
C SER A 81 12.58 -4.71 -1.30
N ILE A 82 13.78 -4.57 -0.74
CA ILE A 82 14.97 -5.30 -1.18
C ILE A 82 14.79 -6.83 -1.09
N PRO A 83 14.30 -7.41 0.03
CA PRO A 83 14.09 -8.85 0.12
C PRO A 83 13.17 -9.39 -0.98
N HIS A 84 12.04 -8.73 -1.24
CA HIS A 84 11.09 -9.15 -2.27
C HIS A 84 11.66 -8.96 -3.68
N ALA A 85 12.33 -7.84 -3.94
CA ALA A 85 12.97 -7.60 -5.23
C ALA A 85 14.08 -8.62 -5.53
N LYS A 86 14.91 -8.97 -4.53
CA LYS A 86 15.92 -10.05 -4.63
C LYS A 86 15.26 -11.39 -4.95
N LYS A 87 14.27 -11.78 -4.14
CA LYS A 87 13.49 -13.02 -4.31
C LYS A 87 12.90 -13.15 -5.72
N VAL A 88 12.31 -12.07 -6.24
CA VAL A 88 11.75 -12.06 -7.60
C VAL A 88 12.84 -12.07 -8.66
N LEU A 89 13.88 -11.25 -8.52
CA LEU A 89 15.00 -11.19 -9.46
C LEU A 89 15.66 -12.57 -9.63
N ASP A 90 15.92 -13.29 -8.54
CA ASP A 90 16.49 -14.64 -8.56
C ASP A 90 15.62 -15.64 -9.32
N ARG A 91 14.29 -15.46 -9.23
CA ARG A 91 13.33 -16.33 -9.90
C ARG A 91 13.14 -16.01 -11.38
N VAL A 92 13.03 -14.73 -11.72
CA VAL A 92 12.63 -14.29 -13.07
C VAL A 92 13.85 -14.00 -13.95
N GLY A 93 15.00 -13.68 -13.37
CA GLY A 93 16.23 -13.35 -14.07
C GLY A 93 16.36 -11.87 -14.46
N LYS A 94 17.51 -11.54 -15.04
CA LYS A 94 17.88 -10.17 -15.46
C LYS A 94 16.94 -9.63 -16.55
N ASP A 95 16.94 -8.30 -16.67
CA ASP A 95 16.24 -7.48 -17.65
C ASP A 95 14.71 -7.61 -17.60
N ARG A 96 14.15 -8.15 -16.52
CA ARG A 96 12.70 -8.37 -16.39
C ARG A 96 12.06 -7.46 -15.37
N LEU A 97 12.77 -7.12 -14.31
CA LEU A 97 12.23 -6.36 -13.19
C LEU A 97 12.57 -4.86 -13.35
N VAL A 98 11.56 -3.99 -13.29
CA VAL A 98 11.71 -2.55 -13.47
C VAL A 98 11.01 -1.82 -12.34
N HIS A 99 11.77 -1.10 -11.53
CA HIS A 99 11.23 -0.19 -10.52
C HIS A 99 10.95 1.16 -11.18
N VAL A 100 9.73 1.68 -11.04
CA VAL A 100 9.32 2.95 -11.66
C VAL A 100 8.85 3.94 -10.61
N TYR A 101 9.07 5.22 -10.91
CA TYR A 101 8.67 6.31 -10.04
C TYR A 101 8.15 7.48 -10.86
N GLY A 102 7.02 8.03 -10.42
CA GLY A 102 6.68 9.41 -10.70
C GLY A 102 5.40 9.82 -9.98
N PRO A 103 5.20 11.14 -9.82
CA PRO A 103 3.93 11.71 -9.41
C PRO A 103 2.94 11.79 -10.58
N THR A 104 1.64 11.82 -10.27
CA THR A 104 0.57 11.99 -11.27
C THR A 104 0.73 13.24 -12.12
N GLU A 105 1.28 14.30 -11.53
CA GLU A 105 1.58 15.56 -12.20
C GLU A 105 2.63 15.44 -13.32
N SER A 106 3.35 14.31 -13.39
CA SER A 106 4.32 13.97 -14.43
C SER A 106 3.88 12.81 -15.34
N THR A 107 2.60 12.42 -15.27
CA THR A 107 1.98 11.36 -16.09
C THR A 107 2.55 9.97 -15.80
N VAL A 108 1.96 9.28 -14.81
CA VAL A 108 2.26 7.89 -14.40
C VAL A 108 3.63 7.72 -13.74
N TYR A 109 4.72 7.75 -14.50
CA TYR A 109 6.08 7.66 -13.97
C TYR A 109 7.03 8.47 -14.84
N ALA A 110 8.01 9.11 -14.20
CA ALA A 110 9.00 9.99 -14.81
C ALA A 110 10.39 9.34 -14.89
N THR A 111 10.67 8.36 -14.02
CA THR A 111 11.96 7.65 -13.95
C THR A 111 11.74 6.14 -13.88
N TYR A 112 12.76 5.39 -14.29
CA TYR A 112 12.78 3.93 -14.19
C TYR A 112 14.18 3.41 -13.88
N TYR A 113 14.23 2.30 -13.14
CA TYR A 113 15.43 1.54 -12.81
C TYR A 113 15.23 0.08 -13.21
N VAL A 114 16.07 -0.43 -14.11
CA VAL A 114 16.07 -1.86 -14.46
C VAL A 114 16.89 -2.60 -13.41
N ILE A 115 16.26 -3.47 -12.64
CA ILE A 115 16.91 -4.22 -11.57
C ILE A 115 17.54 -5.47 -12.19
N ASN A 116 18.86 -5.41 -12.41
CA ASN A 116 19.65 -6.53 -12.91
C ASN A 116 20.53 -7.17 -11.84
N GLU A 117 20.80 -6.43 -10.78
CA GLU A 117 21.55 -6.84 -9.61
C GLU A 117 21.13 -5.98 -8.43
N ILE A 118 21.25 -6.53 -7.22
CA ILE A 118 21.01 -5.83 -5.97
C ILE A 118 22.16 -6.19 -5.04
N ASP A 119 22.95 -5.18 -4.64
CA ASP A 119 24.06 -5.36 -3.72
C ASP A 119 23.59 -5.99 -2.39
N GLU A 120 24.44 -6.79 -1.77
CA GLU A 120 24.20 -7.32 -0.42
C GLU A 120 24.10 -6.19 0.60
N GLU A 121 24.89 -5.13 0.43
CA GLU A 121 24.93 -3.96 1.32
C GLU A 121 23.95 -2.84 0.90
N ALA A 122 23.10 -3.08 -0.11
CA ALA A 122 22.13 -2.06 -0.54
C ALA A 122 21.10 -1.78 0.56
N ASP A 123 20.94 -0.51 0.93
CA ASP A 123 19.89 -0.04 1.84
C ASP A 123 18.60 0.34 1.10
N THR A 124 18.69 0.67 -0.18
CA THR A 124 17.54 1.06 -1.01
C THR A 124 17.67 0.54 -2.44
N ILE A 125 16.55 0.53 -3.17
CA ILE A 125 16.55 0.33 -4.62
C ILE A 125 16.32 1.72 -5.26
N PRO A 126 17.21 2.16 -6.16
CA PRO A 126 17.05 3.43 -6.85
C PRO A 126 15.73 3.55 -7.61
N ILE A 127 15.27 4.78 -7.78
CA ILE A 127 14.19 5.12 -8.71
C ILE A 127 14.71 5.36 -10.14
N GLY A 128 16.03 5.23 -10.31
CA GLY A 128 16.68 5.10 -11.61
C GLY A 128 16.89 6.43 -12.32
N SER A 129 16.71 6.44 -13.63
CA SER A 129 16.98 7.61 -14.47
C SER A 129 15.72 8.08 -15.21
N PRO A 130 15.69 9.35 -15.66
CA PRO A 130 14.54 9.91 -16.37
C PRO A 130 14.21 9.15 -17.66
N LEU A 131 12.91 9.09 -17.99
CA LEU A 131 12.44 8.64 -19.29
C LEU A 131 12.92 9.56 -20.42
N ALA A 132 12.79 9.08 -21.66
CA ALA A 132 12.92 9.95 -22.83
C ALA A 132 11.96 11.15 -22.74
N ASN A 133 12.45 12.31 -23.17
CA ASN A 133 11.72 13.59 -23.13
C ASN A 133 11.33 14.06 -21.71
N THR A 134 11.95 13.50 -20.69
CA THR A 134 11.78 13.89 -19.28
C THR A 134 13.11 14.32 -18.70
N THR A 135 13.10 15.36 -17.89
CA THR A 135 14.29 15.83 -17.14
C THR A 135 14.01 15.73 -15.65
N ALA A 136 14.98 15.22 -14.89
CA ALA A 136 14.98 15.28 -13.43
C ALA A 136 16.09 16.22 -12.95
N LEU A 137 15.77 17.07 -11.98
CA LEU A 137 16.73 17.97 -11.32
C LEU A 137 16.64 17.77 -9.81
N ILE A 138 17.79 17.77 -9.13
CA ILE A 138 17.86 17.77 -7.67
C ILE A 138 18.26 19.18 -7.24
N MET A 139 17.38 19.86 -6.52
CA MET A 139 17.49 21.30 -6.25
C MET A 139 17.41 21.62 -4.75
N ASP A 140 18.04 22.74 -4.35
CA ASP A 140 17.85 23.31 -3.02
C ASP A 140 16.63 24.23 -2.93
N GLU A 141 16.35 24.75 -1.73
CA GLU A 141 15.23 25.67 -1.47
C GLU A 141 15.31 27.00 -2.24
N HIS A 142 16.48 27.34 -2.78
CA HIS A 142 16.72 28.54 -3.57
C HIS A 142 16.70 28.27 -5.08
N GLY A 143 16.36 27.06 -5.51
CA GLY A 143 16.29 26.70 -6.92
C GLY A 143 17.67 26.53 -7.58
N ARG A 144 18.71 26.18 -6.82
CA ARG A 144 20.04 25.86 -7.36
C ARG A 144 20.21 24.35 -7.49
N LEU A 145 20.91 23.91 -8.54
CA LEU A 145 21.26 22.50 -8.73
C LEU A 145 22.23 22.04 -7.64
N LEU A 146 22.00 20.83 -7.12
CA LEU A 146 22.86 20.20 -6.14
C LEU A 146 23.83 19.18 -6.78
N PRO A 147 25.05 19.03 -6.25
CA PRO A 147 26.01 18.02 -6.70
C PRO A 147 25.52 16.59 -6.50
N ILE A 148 26.17 15.65 -7.20
CA ILE A 148 25.99 14.20 -6.98
C ILE A 148 26.22 13.86 -5.50
N GLY A 149 25.34 13.03 -4.94
CA GLY A 149 25.38 12.60 -3.54
C GLY A 149 24.74 13.55 -2.53
N VAL A 150 24.37 14.79 -2.93
CA VAL A 150 23.76 15.77 -2.01
C VAL A 150 22.23 15.72 -2.11
N PRO A 151 21.50 15.44 -1.00
CA PRO A 151 20.04 15.44 -0.99
C PRO A 151 19.41 16.80 -1.28
N GLY A 152 18.38 16.82 -2.11
CA GLY A 152 17.52 17.97 -2.36
C GLY A 152 16.16 17.58 -2.91
N GLU A 153 15.33 18.59 -3.21
CA GLU A 153 14.02 18.39 -3.79
C GLU A 153 14.16 17.86 -5.22
N LEU A 154 13.49 16.74 -5.51
CA LEU A 154 13.35 16.22 -6.85
C LEU A 154 12.35 17.09 -7.62
N CYS A 155 12.77 17.53 -8.79
CA CYS A 155 12.02 18.39 -9.68
C CYS A 155 11.96 17.74 -11.06
N ILE A 156 10.79 17.73 -11.70
CA ILE A 156 10.56 17.06 -12.98
C ILE A 156 10.19 18.08 -14.05
N SER A 157 10.70 17.92 -15.27
CA SER A 157 10.36 18.72 -16.43
C SER A 157 10.23 17.84 -17.69
N GLY A 158 9.74 18.41 -18.78
CA GLY A 158 9.56 17.76 -20.07
C GLY A 158 8.10 17.42 -20.40
N ASP A 159 7.93 16.60 -21.43
CA ASP A 159 6.63 16.36 -22.10
C ASP A 159 5.60 15.67 -21.20
N GLY A 160 6.06 14.97 -20.15
CA GLY A 160 5.19 14.28 -19.20
C GLY A 160 4.44 15.22 -18.24
N LEU A 161 4.78 16.52 -18.18
CA LEU A 161 4.13 17.44 -17.25
C LEU A 161 2.66 17.66 -17.58
N SER A 162 1.82 17.50 -16.56
CA SER A 162 0.40 17.83 -16.65
C SER A 162 0.17 19.34 -16.87
N LYS A 163 -1.05 19.70 -17.25
CA LYS A 163 -1.42 21.11 -17.43
C LYS A 163 -1.44 21.89 -16.12
N GLY A 164 -1.73 21.22 -15.00
CA GLY A 164 -1.91 21.80 -13.68
C GLY A 164 -3.10 21.20 -12.96
N TYR A 165 -3.52 21.85 -11.88
CA TYR A 165 -4.66 21.42 -11.06
C TYR A 165 -5.95 22.11 -11.51
N LEU A 166 -7.00 21.31 -11.72
CA LEU A 166 -8.30 21.81 -12.18
C LEU A 166 -8.87 22.84 -11.20
N ASN A 167 -9.18 24.05 -11.69
CA ASN A 167 -9.73 25.17 -10.92
C ASN A 167 -8.88 25.59 -9.70
N ARG A 168 -7.58 25.34 -9.73
CA ARG A 168 -6.64 25.65 -8.63
C ARG A 168 -5.38 26.30 -9.19
N GLU A 169 -5.55 27.50 -9.75
CA GLU A 169 -4.47 28.25 -10.42
C GLU A 169 -3.33 28.61 -9.46
N GLU A 170 -3.64 29.02 -8.23
CA GLU A 170 -2.62 29.35 -7.21
C GLU A 170 -1.73 28.14 -6.89
N LEU A 171 -2.34 26.98 -6.64
CA LEU A 171 -1.60 25.74 -6.38
C LEU A 171 -0.80 25.29 -7.62
N THR A 172 -1.35 25.52 -8.82
CA THR A 172 -0.65 25.23 -10.07
C THR A 172 0.59 26.10 -10.20
N ALA A 173 0.49 27.41 -9.95
CA ALA A 173 1.63 28.32 -9.99
C ALA A 173 2.67 28.02 -8.90
N GLU A 174 2.24 27.54 -7.73
CA GLU A 174 3.13 27.13 -6.64
C GLU A 174 3.95 25.88 -7.02
N LYS A 175 3.31 24.86 -7.61
CA LYS A 175 3.96 23.57 -7.88
C LYS A 175 4.61 23.49 -9.27
N PHE A 176 4.08 24.18 -10.27
CA PHE A 176 4.61 24.22 -11.64
C PHE A 176 5.25 25.57 -11.91
N ILE A 177 6.55 25.66 -11.63
CA ILE A 177 7.34 26.89 -11.76
C ILE A 177 7.99 26.98 -13.14
N PRO A 178 8.39 28.18 -13.60
CA PRO A 178 9.20 28.34 -14.80
C PRO A 178 10.53 27.56 -14.68
N HIS A 179 10.95 26.90 -15.76
CA HIS A 179 12.21 26.17 -15.78
C HIS A 179 13.40 27.15 -15.72
N PRO A 180 14.31 27.05 -14.73
CA PRO A 180 15.36 28.05 -14.50
C PRO A 180 16.43 28.08 -15.58
N PHE A 181 16.60 26.99 -16.34
CA PHE A 181 17.67 26.86 -17.35
C PHE A 181 17.16 26.82 -18.80
N ILE A 182 15.85 26.72 -19.02
CA ILE A 182 15.26 26.51 -20.35
C ILE A 182 14.06 27.46 -20.48
N PRO A 183 14.19 28.60 -21.16
CA PRO A 183 13.10 29.55 -21.33
C PRO A 183 11.88 28.93 -22.00
N GLY A 184 10.69 29.18 -21.43
CA GLY A 184 9.42 28.67 -21.95
C GLY A 184 8.99 27.32 -21.40
N GLU A 185 9.92 26.54 -20.84
CA GLU A 185 9.62 25.27 -20.19
C GLU A 185 9.14 25.46 -18.74
N ARG A 186 8.50 24.42 -18.20
CA ARG A 186 8.04 24.37 -16.81
C ARG A 186 8.71 23.25 -16.05
N LEU A 187 8.72 23.37 -14.74
CA LEU A 187 9.28 22.41 -13.81
C LEU A 187 8.27 22.17 -12.68
N TYR A 188 7.98 20.90 -12.42
CA TYR A 188 7.11 20.46 -11.34
C TYR A 188 7.93 20.10 -10.10
N LYS A 189 7.62 20.77 -8.99
CA LYS A 189 8.18 20.51 -7.67
C LYS A 189 7.47 19.33 -7.03
N THR A 190 8.17 18.21 -6.90
CA THR A 190 7.54 16.96 -6.43
C THR A 190 7.26 16.94 -4.93
N GLY A 191 8.03 17.69 -4.12
CA GLY A 191 8.09 17.53 -2.66
C GLY A 191 8.80 16.26 -2.18
N ASP A 192 9.39 15.46 -3.08
CA ASP A 192 10.22 14.31 -2.74
C ASP A 192 11.68 14.74 -2.54
N LEU A 193 12.32 14.20 -1.50
CA LEU A 193 13.74 14.36 -1.23
C LEU A 193 14.50 13.20 -1.88
N ALA A 194 15.47 13.53 -2.74
CA ALA A 194 16.28 12.55 -3.46
C ALA A 194 17.70 13.07 -3.70
N LYS A 195 18.58 12.20 -4.19
CA LYS A 195 19.93 12.58 -4.65
C LYS A 195 20.35 11.75 -5.86
N TRP A 196 21.25 12.30 -6.67
CA TRP A 196 21.95 11.53 -7.69
C TRP A 196 22.99 10.62 -7.05
N LEU A 197 23.07 9.39 -7.56
CA LEU A 197 24.14 8.45 -7.30
C LEU A 197 25.26 8.62 -8.37
N PRO A 198 26.50 8.19 -8.08
CA PRO A 198 27.62 8.32 -9.02
C PRO A 198 27.43 7.61 -10.37
N ASP A 199 26.55 6.62 -10.42
CA ASP A 199 26.23 5.81 -11.61
C ASP A 199 25.15 6.46 -12.51
N GLY A 200 24.63 7.63 -12.13
CA GLY A 200 23.58 8.33 -12.87
C GLY A 200 22.16 7.87 -12.53
N ASN A 201 21.97 7.05 -11.50
CA ASN A 201 20.66 6.74 -10.95
C ASN A 201 20.27 7.73 -9.84
N ILE A 202 18.97 7.82 -9.55
CA ILE A 202 18.43 8.65 -8.48
C ILE A 202 18.04 7.75 -7.30
N GLU A 203 18.52 8.09 -6.11
CA GLU A 203 18.08 7.48 -4.87
C GLU A 203 16.97 8.33 -4.23
N PHE A 204 15.83 7.69 -3.94
CA PHE A 204 14.75 8.30 -3.18
C PHE A 204 15.01 8.21 -1.67
N ILE A 205 14.97 9.34 -0.98
CA ILE A 205 15.25 9.43 0.46
C ILE A 205 13.95 9.53 1.25
N GLY A 206 12.99 10.37 0.83
CA GLY A 206 11.75 10.56 1.56
C GLY A 206 10.92 11.73 1.05
N ARG A 207 10.01 12.22 1.89
CA ARG A 207 9.19 13.41 1.62
C ARG A 207 9.72 14.61 2.39
N ILE A 208 9.63 15.79 1.78
CA ILE A 208 9.88 17.07 2.45
C ILE A 208 8.63 17.48 3.25
N ASP A 209 7.45 17.07 2.80
CA ASP A 209 6.16 17.36 3.45
C ASP A 209 5.59 16.13 4.20
N HIS A 210 4.30 16.20 4.55
CA HIS A 210 3.57 15.18 5.30
C HIS A 210 2.77 14.19 4.43
N GLN A 211 2.96 14.22 3.11
CA GLN A 211 2.32 13.24 2.22
C GLN A 211 2.92 11.87 2.44
N VAL A 212 2.13 10.82 2.26
CA VAL A 212 2.60 9.45 2.39
C VAL A 212 2.08 8.59 1.25
N LYS A 213 2.85 7.55 0.89
CA LYS A 213 2.39 6.52 -0.04
C LYS A 213 2.16 5.24 0.75
N ILE A 214 0.92 4.73 0.75
CA ILE A 214 0.54 3.50 1.45
C ILE A 214 -0.29 2.65 0.51
N ARG A 215 0.13 1.41 0.29
CA ARG A 215 -0.47 0.44 -0.63
C ARG A 215 -0.59 0.98 -2.06
N GLY A 216 0.35 1.81 -2.48
CA GLY A 216 0.35 2.51 -3.78
C GLY A 216 -0.55 3.74 -3.86
N PHE A 217 -1.30 4.07 -2.80
CA PHE A 217 -2.13 5.27 -2.74
C PHE A 217 -1.32 6.45 -2.20
N ARG A 218 -1.38 7.60 -2.89
CA ARG A 218 -0.90 8.88 -2.36
C ARG A 218 -1.96 9.44 -1.42
N ILE A 219 -1.58 9.65 -0.16
CA ILE A 219 -2.50 10.06 0.90
C ILE A 219 -2.00 11.35 1.55
N GLU A 220 -2.88 12.36 1.57
CA GLU A 220 -2.71 13.57 2.35
C GLU A 220 -3.19 13.31 3.78
N LEU A 221 -2.27 13.12 4.74
CA LEU A 221 -2.67 12.88 6.14
C LEU A 221 -3.53 14.02 6.71
N GLY A 222 -3.28 15.25 6.26
CA GLY A 222 -4.06 16.43 6.63
C GLY A 222 -5.52 16.38 6.18
N GLU A 223 -5.86 15.62 5.12
CA GLU A 223 -7.25 15.42 4.71
C GLU A 223 -8.00 14.56 5.73
N ILE A 224 -7.37 13.51 6.24
CA ILE A 224 -7.92 12.65 7.29
C ILE A 224 -8.09 13.46 8.57
N GLU A 225 -7.07 14.24 8.96
CA GLU A 225 -7.13 15.17 10.08
C GLU A 225 -8.30 16.14 9.93
N SER A 226 -8.47 16.75 8.75
CA SER A 226 -9.56 17.69 8.48
C SER A 226 -10.94 17.06 8.64
N GLN A 227 -11.14 15.80 8.21
CA GLN A 227 -12.43 15.12 8.38
C GLN A 227 -12.69 14.69 9.83
N LEU A 228 -11.65 14.29 10.58
CA LEU A 228 -11.76 14.00 12.01
C LEU A 228 -12.09 15.25 12.81
N GLN A 229 -11.46 16.39 12.49
CA GLN A 229 -11.71 17.68 13.15
C GLN A 229 -13.14 18.21 12.95
N LYS A 230 -13.84 17.76 11.90
CA LYS A 230 -15.25 18.11 11.66
C LYS A 230 -16.24 17.31 12.52
N HIS A 231 -15.78 16.27 13.21
CA HIS A 231 -16.63 15.48 14.10
C HIS A 231 -16.78 16.18 15.45
N ASP A 232 -18.01 16.39 15.92
CA ASP A 232 -18.30 17.22 17.11
C ASP A 232 -17.58 16.75 18.38
N ALA A 233 -17.48 15.44 18.56
CA ALA A 233 -16.80 14.80 19.68
C ALA A 233 -15.27 14.99 19.70
N ILE A 234 -14.63 15.32 18.57
CA ILE A 234 -13.17 15.49 18.50
C ILE A 234 -12.78 16.90 18.95
N SER A 235 -11.74 16.99 19.78
CA SER A 235 -11.13 18.25 20.21
C SER A 235 -9.87 18.54 19.40
N GLU A 236 -8.94 17.59 19.37
CA GLU A 236 -7.71 17.67 18.58
C GLU A 236 -7.43 16.32 17.94
N THR A 237 -6.76 16.33 16.80
CA THR A 237 -6.26 15.11 16.16
C THR A 237 -4.96 15.37 15.42
N ILE A 238 -4.13 14.33 15.38
CA ILE A 238 -2.97 14.24 14.50
C ILE A 238 -2.96 12.85 13.88
N VAL A 239 -2.68 12.77 12.59
CA VAL A 239 -2.59 11.51 11.86
C VAL A 239 -1.15 11.31 11.42
N THR A 240 -0.62 10.12 11.65
CA THR A 240 0.73 9.74 11.26
C THR A 240 0.75 8.34 10.66
N VAL A 241 1.84 8.02 9.99
CA VAL A 241 2.15 6.68 9.56
C VAL A 241 3.06 6.03 10.59
N ARG A 242 2.79 4.76 10.87
CA ARG A 242 3.67 3.87 11.61
C ARG A 242 3.92 2.60 10.81
N GLU A 243 4.91 1.83 11.23
CA GLU A 243 5.23 0.53 10.63
C GLU A 243 4.88 -0.59 11.60
N ASP A 244 4.46 -1.74 11.06
CA ASP A 244 4.28 -2.95 11.87
C ASP A 244 5.60 -3.73 12.01
N GLY A 245 5.56 -4.91 12.62
CA GLY A 245 6.77 -5.72 12.88
C GLY A 245 7.50 -6.19 11.61
N GLU A 246 6.88 -6.04 10.44
CA GLU A 246 7.44 -6.39 9.12
C GLU A 246 7.74 -5.15 8.27
N SER A 247 7.87 -3.97 8.89
CA SER A 247 8.07 -2.69 8.18
C SER A 247 6.96 -2.32 7.19
N ARG A 248 5.73 -2.84 7.40
CA ARG A 248 4.58 -2.46 6.55
C ARG A 248 3.93 -1.20 7.10
N PRO A 249 3.79 -0.12 6.29
CA PRO A 249 3.23 1.13 6.76
C PRO A 249 1.70 1.05 6.97
N TYR A 250 1.20 1.65 8.04
CA TYR A 250 -0.22 1.83 8.33
C TYR A 250 -0.52 3.21 8.91
N ILE A 251 -1.75 3.66 8.74
CA ILE A 251 -2.23 4.96 9.24
C ILE A 251 -2.69 4.80 10.69
N CYS A 252 -2.21 5.68 11.57
CA CYS A 252 -2.63 5.78 12.96
C CYS A 252 -3.15 7.19 13.26
N ALA A 253 -4.37 7.29 13.77
CA ALA A 253 -4.96 8.55 14.22
C ALA A 253 -4.84 8.68 15.73
N TYR A 254 -4.32 9.80 16.20
CA TYR A 254 -4.28 10.18 17.60
C TYR A 254 -5.34 11.25 17.82
N ILE A 255 -6.16 11.08 18.85
CA ILE A 255 -7.31 11.93 19.09
C ILE A 255 -7.42 12.33 20.57
N THR A 256 -7.84 13.55 20.80
CA THR A 256 -8.41 14.00 22.08
C THR A 256 -9.90 14.24 21.86
N ALA A 257 -10.74 13.83 22.81
CA ALA A 257 -12.19 13.89 22.67
C ALA A 257 -12.81 14.81 23.73
N LYS A 258 -13.88 15.53 23.35
CA LYS A 258 -14.67 16.40 24.25
C LYS A 258 -15.65 15.59 25.11
N CYS A 259 -16.06 14.43 24.60
CA CYS A 259 -16.97 13.48 25.24
C CYS A 259 -16.52 12.04 24.92
N GLU A 260 -17.08 11.07 25.62
CA GLU A 260 -16.84 9.67 25.27
C GLU A 260 -17.40 9.37 23.87
N ILE A 261 -16.56 8.74 23.04
CA ILE A 261 -16.92 8.31 21.69
C ILE A 261 -16.35 6.93 21.42
N ALA A 262 -17.13 6.06 20.80
CA ALA A 262 -16.64 4.75 20.39
C ALA A 262 -15.72 4.87 19.15
N ILE A 263 -14.63 4.09 19.10
CA ILE A 263 -13.73 4.08 17.93
C ILE A 263 -14.47 3.61 16.67
N GLY A 264 -15.44 2.68 16.82
CA GLY A 264 -16.29 2.22 15.73
C GLY A 264 -17.05 3.36 15.06
N GLU A 265 -17.62 4.27 15.86
CA GLU A 265 -18.36 5.45 15.38
C GLU A 265 -17.47 6.39 14.56
N LEU A 266 -16.25 6.69 15.03
CA LEU A 266 -15.28 7.51 14.29
C LEU A 266 -14.87 6.86 12.98
N ARG A 267 -14.72 5.53 12.97
CA ARG A 267 -14.36 4.78 11.76
C ARG A 267 -15.49 4.83 10.74
N GLU A 268 -16.73 4.63 11.16
CA GLU A 268 -17.92 4.74 10.29
C GLU A 268 -18.10 6.17 9.75
N TRP A 269 -17.89 7.17 10.59
CA TRP A 269 -17.89 8.57 10.16
C TRP A 269 -16.91 8.80 9.02
N LEU A 270 -15.65 8.38 9.19
CA LEU A 270 -14.64 8.55 8.15
C LEU A 270 -14.98 7.77 6.89
N ARG A 271 -15.49 6.54 6.99
CA ARG A 271 -15.94 5.74 5.83
C ARG A 271 -17.03 6.43 5.01
N SER A 272 -17.88 7.24 5.64
CA SER A 272 -18.91 8.00 4.93
C SER A 272 -18.36 9.19 4.12
N LYS A 273 -17.09 9.59 4.36
CA LYS A 273 -16.47 10.80 3.79
C LYS A 273 -15.22 10.53 2.96
N LEU A 274 -14.49 9.46 3.29
CA LEU A 274 -13.19 9.14 2.73
C LEU A 274 -13.20 7.72 2.15
N PRO A 275 -12.40 7.47 1.10
CA PRO A 275 -12.14 6.12 0.62
C PRO A 275 -11.55 5.20 1.71
N GLU A 276 -11.85 3.90 1.63
CA GLU A 276 -11.41 2.90 2.63
C GLU A 276 -9.89 2.88 2.85
N TYR A 277 -9.09 3.17 1.82
CA TYR A 277 -7.62 3.17 1.94
C TYR A 277 -7.07 4.32 2.82
N MET A 278 -7.86 5.36 3.08
CA MET A 278 -7.50 6.49 3.95
C MET A 278 -7.93 6.28 5.41
N ILE A 279 -8.71 5.24 5.70
CA ILE A 279 -9.23 5.01 7.04
C ILE A 279 -8.09 4.53 7.95
N PRO A 280 -7.85 5.18 9.11
CA PRO A 280 -6.83 4.75 10.06
C PRO A 280 -7.04 3.31 10.53
N ALA A 281 -5.96 2.54 10.54
CA ALA A 281 -5.96 1.19 11.09
C ALA A 281 -6.18 1.23 12.61
N TYR A 282 -5.53 2.17 13.28
CA TYR A 282 -5.62 2.35 14.73
C TYR A 282 -6.03 3.78 15.10
N PHE A 283 -6.77 3.87 16.20
CA PHE A 283 -7.15 5.12 16.84
C PHE A 283 -6.64 5.08 18.27
N VAL A 284 -5.82 6.06 18.64
CA VAL A 284 -5.25 6.17 19.99
C VAL A 284 -5.85 7.40 20.65
N LYS A 285 -6.63 7.16 21.70
CA LYS A 285 -7.16 8.25 22.54
C LYS A 285 -6.08 8.73 23.50
N LEU A 286 -5.91 10.03 23.56
CA LEU A 286 -4.99 10.71 24.47
C LEU A 286 -5.76 11.74 25.28
N ASP A 287 -5.30 12.01 26.50
CA ASP A 287 -5.81 13.14 27.30
C ASP A 287 -5.40 14.48 26.69
N LYS A 288 -4.19 14.52 26.11
CA LYS A 288 -3.61 15.68 25.42
C LYS A 288 -2.58 15.24 24.40
N LEU A 289 -2.43 16.00 23.31
CA LEU A 289 -1.36 15.77 22.36
C LEU A 289 0.00 16.16 22.96
N PRO A 290 1.06 15.34 22.79
CA PRO A 290 2.40 15.72 23.20
C PRO A 290 2.89 16.89 22.35
N LEU A 291 3.47 17.91 22.99
CA LEU A 291 3.97 19.10 22.32
C LEU A 291 5.49 19.24 22.51
N THR A 292 6.16 19.69 21.48
CA THR A 292 7.56 20.15 21.52
C THR A 292 7.70 21.43 22.37
N LYS A 293 8.93 21.81 22.71
CA LYS A 293 9.23 23.08 23.40
C LYS A 293 8.69 24.33 22.68
N ASN A 294 8.45 24.22 21.36
CA ASN A 294 7.94 25.29 20.51
C ASN A 294 6.41 25.24 20.34
N GLY A 295 5.70 24.39 21.09
CA GLY A 295 4.23 24.28 21.04
C GLY A 295 3.66 23.54 19.84
N LYS A 296 4.50 22.96 18.96
CA LYS A 296 4.04 22.05 17.88
C LYS A 296 3.89 20.63 18.40
N VAL A 297 2.97 19.84 17.83
CA VAL A 297 2.82 18.41 18.18
C VAL A 297 4.14 17.64 17.97
N ASP A 298 4.59 16.96 19.01
CA ASP A 298 5.77 16.10 18.97
C ASP A 298 5.37 14.70 18.49
N ARG A 299 5.45 14.48 17.17
CA ARG A 299 5.11 13.20 16.55
C ARG A 299 5.98 12.04 17.05
N LYS A 300 7.22 12.30 17.49
CA LYS A 300 8.13 11.26 18.00
C LYS A 300 7.74 10.80 19.40
N ALA A 301 7.08 11.66 20.17
CA ALA A 301 6.61 11.36 21.51
C ALA A 301 5.19 10.73 21.52
N LEU A 302 4.55 10.56 20.36
CA LEU A 302 3.27 9.86 20.28
C LEU A 302 3.46 8.38 20.67
N PRO A 303 2.63 7.82 21.57
CA PRO A 303 2.77 6.44 22.01
C PRO A 303 2.45 5.47 20.88
N GLU A 304 3.01 4.27 20.93
CA GLU A 304 2.61 3.19 20.04
C GLU A 304 1.14 2.81 20.30
N PRO A 305 0.34 2.53 19.25
CA PRO A 305 -1.02 2.06 19.44
C PRO A 305 -1.00 0.74 20.21
N ASP A 306 -1.83 0.65 21.22
CA ASP A 306 -1.99 -0.60 21.95
C ASP A 306 -2.71 -1.61 21.04
N LYS A 307 -1.93 -2.52 20.46
CA LYS A 307 -2.40 -3.63 19.63
C LYS A 307 -3.14 -4.70 20.44
N THR A 308 -3.01 -4.64 21.77
CA THR A 308 -3.61 -5.56 22.74
C THR A 308 -4.83 -4.97 23.45
N ALA A 309 -5.02 -3.63 23.40
CA ALA A 309 -6.21 -2.94 23.88
C ALA A 309 -7.43 -3.29 23.01
N ALA A 310 -7.94 -4.49 23.22
CA ALA A 310 -9.35 -4.73 23.08
C ALA A 310 -10.11 -3.71 23.93
N SER A 311 -11.24 -3.22 23.42
CA SER A 311 -12.32 -2.94 24.36
C SER A 311 -12.51 -4.23 25.16
N GLU A 312 -12.46 -4.18 26.48
CA GLU A 312 -12.71 -5.32 27.36
C GLU A 312 -14.09 -5.99 27.14
N THR A 313 -14.94 -5.38 26.31
CA THR A 313 -16.09 -6.03 25.71
C THR A 313 -15.68 -7.12 24.71
N GLU A 314 -15.80 -8.37 25.16
CA GLU A 314 -15.93 -9.64 24.40
C GLU A 314 -14.66 -10.34 23.88
N TYR A 315 -13.73 -10.71 24.77
CA TYR A 315 -12.85 -11.85 24.48
C TYR A 315 -13.66 -13.16 24.56
N GLU A 316 -14.06 -13.70 23.40
CA GLU A 316 -14.63 -15.03 23.25
C GLU A 316 -13.53 -16.00 22.81
N ALA A 317 -13.26 -17.04 23.62
CA ALA A 317 -12.27 -18.07 23.32
C ALA A 317 -12.75 -18.97 22.17
N PRO A 318 -11.83 -19.57 21.37
CA PRO A 318 -12.20 -20.56 20.37
C PRO A 318 -12.90 -21.75 21.03
N ARG A 319 -13.94 -22.26 20.36
CA ARG A 319 -14.85 -23.30 20.88
C ARG A 319 -14.57 -24.66 20.26
N ASN A 320 -13.94 -24.69 19.09
CA ASN A 320 -13.53 -25.90 18.37
C ASN A 320 -12.20 -25.69 17.66
N PHE A 321 -11.66 -26.77 17.09
CA PHE A 321 -10.36 -26.79 16.43
C PHE A 321 -10.29 -25.89 15.19
N VAL A 322 -11.39 -25.77 14.44
CA VAL A 322 -11.47 -24.90 13.25
C VAL A 322 -11.33 -23.43 13.65
N GLU A 323 -12.05 -22.99 14.69
CA GLU A 323 -11.94 -21.64 15.24
C GLU A 323 -10.53 -21.35 15.77
N GLU A 324 -9.91 -22.31 16.46
CA GLU A 324 -8.54 -22.17 16.98
C GLU A 324 -7.52 -21.97 15.85
N GLN A 325 -7.56 -22.81 14.82
CA GLN A 325 -6.66 -22.69 13.67
C GLN A 325 -6.88 -21.38 12.90
N ILE A 326 -8.13 -21.00 12.60
CA ILE A 326 -8.41 -19.74 11.90
C ILE A 326 -7.95 -18.56 12.75
N LEU A 327 -8.22 -18.56 14.06
CA LEU A 327 -7.80 -17.51 14.95
C LEU A 327 -6.27 -17.36 14.97
N SER A 328 -5.53 -18.48 15.03
CA SER A 328 -4.07 -18.49 14.92
C SER A 328 -3.59 -17.84 13.61
N ILE A 329 -4.18 -18.22 12.47
CA ILE A 329 -3.83 -17.62 11.16
C ILE A 329 -4.08 -16.10 11.17
N LEU A 330 -5.22 -15.65 11.71
CA LEU A 330 -5.53 -14.22 11.78
C LEU A 330 -4.56 -13.48 12.70
N GLN A 331 -4.19 -14.08 13.84
CA GLN A 331 -3.22 -13.53 14.79
C GLN A 331 -1.84 -13.35 14.16
N ASP A 332 -1.36 -14.37 13.45
CA ASP A 332 -0.07 -14.33 12.75
C ASP A 332 -0.05 -13.23 11.68
N VAL A 333 -1.08 -13.17 10.83
CA VAL A 333 -1.20 -12.17 9.76
C VAL A 333 -1.31 -10.74 10.30
N LEU A 334 -2.01 -10.57 11.42
CA LEU A 334 -2.17 -9.26 12.04
C LEU A 334 -0.97 -8.86 12.91
N GLY A 335 -0.18 -9.83 13.38
CA GLY A 335 0.87 -9.64 14.37
C GLY A 335 0.29 -9.25 15.74
N THR A 336 -0.78 -9.92 16.17
CA THR A 336 -1.42 -9.70 17.49
C THR A 336 -1.59 -11.01 18.25
N GLU A 337 -1.27 -11.01 19.54
CA GLU A 337 -1.33 -12.20 20.39
C GLU A 337 -2.70 -12.39 21.07
N ARG A 338 -3.54 -11.35 21.16
CA ARG A 338 -4.80 -11.40 21.93
C ARG A 338 -5.99 -10.97 21.10
N MET A 339 -6.60 -11.94 20.42
CA MET A 339 -7.82 -11.79 19.62
C MET A 339 -8.83 -12.86 20.02
N GLY A 340 -10.10 -12.48 20.22
CA GLY A 340 -11.19 -13.43 20.43
C GLY A 340 -11.89 -13.77 19.11
N ILE A 341 -12.67 -14.85 19.06
CA ILE A 341 -13.26 -15.33 17.80
C ILE A 341 -14.28 -14.38 17.17
N SER A 342 -14.89 -13.50 17.96
CA SER A 342 -15.84 -12.47 17.51
C SER A 342 -15.16 -11.14 17.15
N CYS A 343 -13.83 -11.02 17.32
CA CYS A 343 -13.11 -9.83 16.91
C CYS A 343 -13.14 -9.67 15.39
N ARG A 344 -13.46 -8.46 14.93
CA ARG A 344 -13.47 -8.13 13.50
C ARG A 344 -12.05 -7.85 13.02
N PHE A 345 -11.60 -8.60 12.01
CA PHE A 345 -10.26 -8.55 11.43
C PHE A 345 -9.82 -7.13 11.04
N PHE A 346 -10.70 -6.38 10.35
CA PHE A 346 -10.41 -5.03 9.88
C PHE A 346 -10.33 -3.99 11.00
N GLU A 347 -10.95 -4.25 12.16
CA GLU A 347 -10.84 -3.37 13.33
C GLU A 347 -9.52 -3.56 14.07
N ARG A 348 -8.82 -4.67 13.81
CA ARG A 348 -7.51 -5.02 14.39
C ARG A 348 -6.33 -4.65 13.48
N GLY A 349 -6.57 -3.81 12.46
CA GLY A 349 -5.54 -3.38 11.51
C GLY A 349 -5.43 -4.28 10.28
N GLY A 350 -6.40 -5.17 10.06
CA GLY A 350 -6.56 -5.91 8.83
C GLY A 350 -6.85 -5.01 7.64
N ASN A 351 -6.42 -5.42 6.45
CA ASN A 351 -6.67 -4.74 5.19
C ASN A 351 -6.70 -5.76 4.04
N SER A 352 -6.95 -5.33 2.80
CA SER A 352 -7.04 -6.23 1.65
C SER A 352 -5.79 -7.09 1.42
N LEU A 353 -4.58 -6.57 1.66
CA LEU A 353 -3.35 -7.37 1.52
C LEU A 353 -3.27 -8.42 2.61
N LYS A 354 -3.48 -8.03 3.87
CA LYS A 354 -3.53 -8.97 4.99
C LYS A 354 -4.65 -10.01 4.80
N ALA A 355 -5.79 -9.62 4.25
CA ALA A 355 -6.87 -10.54 3.91
C ALA A 355 -6.44 -11.55 2.83
N MET A 356 -5.69 -11.13 1.80
CA MET A 356 -5.11 -12.06 0.82
C MET A 356 -4.18 -13.09 1.46
N HIS A 357 -3.31 -12.67 2.38
CA HIS A 357 -2.46 -13.59 3.15
C HIS A 357 -3.29 -14.55 4.01
N ALA A 358 -4.29 -14.04 4.75
CA ALA A 358 -5.15 -14.85 5.59
C ALA A 358 -5.96 -15.88 4.78
N VAL A 359 -6.60 -15.45 3.69
CA VAL A 359 -7.37 -16.35 2.80
C VAL A 359 -6.48 -17.43 2.20
N ASN A 360 -5.28 -17.07 1.72
CA ASN A 360 -4.34 -18.05 1.20
C ASN A 360 -3.92 -19.09 2.27
N SER A 361 -3.63 -18.65 3.49
CA SER A 361 -3.30 -19.54 4.60
C SER A 361 -4.46 -20.44 5.02
N ILE A 362 -5.70 -19.90 5.07
CA ILE A 362 -6.90 -20.68 5.38
C ILE A 362 -7.17 -21.71 4.28
N ASN A 363 -7.15 -21.31 3.00
CA ASN A 363 -7.34 -22.23 1.88
C ASN A 363 -6.32 -23.38 1.90
N LYS A 364 -5.05 -23.08 2.22
CA LYS A 364 -4.02 -24.09 2.35
C LYS A 364 -4.22 -25.02 3.56
N ALA A 365 -4.61 -24.47 4.71
CA ALA A 365 -4.79 -25.24 5.94
C ALA A 365 -5.97 -26.21 5.85
N PHE A 366 -7.07 -25.79 5.21
CA PHE A 366 -8.32 -26.56 5.15
C PHE A 366 -8.60 -27.18 3.77
N GLY A 367 -7.75 -26.97 2.76
CA GLY A 367 -7.95 -27.54 1.42
C GLY A 367 -9.17 -26.98 0.67
N ILE A 368 -9.65 -25.79 1.05
CA ILE A 368 -10.82 -25.13 0.44
C ILE A 368 -10.39 -24.03 -0.54
N ASN A 369 -11.37 -23.47 -1.28
CA ASN A 369 -11.18 -22.31 -2.14
C ASN A 369 -12.11 -21.15 -1.74
N MET A 370 -11.82 -20.54 -0.59
CA MET A 370 -12.49 -19.31 -0.17
C MET A 370 -11.97 -18.12 -0.97
N SER A 371 -12.88 -17.26 -1.43
CA SER A 371 -12.53 -16.00 -2.07
C SER A 371 -12.27 -14.90 -1.04
N VAL A 372 -11.52 -13.86 -1.41
CA VAL A 372 -11.38 -12.68 -0.55
C VAL A 372 -12.73 -11.97 -0.34
N GLY A 373 -13.65 -12.01 -1.33
CA GLY A 373 -15.01 -11.50 -1.15
C GLY A 373 -15.74 -12.18 0.03
N ALA A 374 -15.71 -13.51 0.09
CA ALA A 374 -16.32 -14.27 1.19
C ALA A 374 -15.68 -13.95 2.56
N PHE A 375 -14.38 -13.69 2.58
CA PHE A 375 -13.68 -13.24 3.81
C PHE A 375 -14.16 -11.87 4.29
N PHE A 376 -14.42 -10.93 3.38
CA PHE A 376 -14.94 -9.61 3.73
C PHE A 376 -16.36 -9.66 4.28
N GLU A 377 -17.18 -10.60 3.80
CA GLU A 377 -18.54 -10.86 4.33
C GLU A 377 -18.51 -11.52 5.71
N ASN A 378 -17.44 -12.26 6.01
CA ASN A 378 -17.26 -13.01 7.25
C ASN A 378 -16.01 -12.54 8.03
N PRO A 379 -15.92 -11.29 8.51
CA PRO A 379 -14.65 -10.72 8.98
C PRO A 379 -14.25 -11.14 10.40
N THR A 380 -14.75 -12.27 10.93
CA THR A 380 -14.47 -12.76 12.28
C THR A 380 -14.06 -14.24 12.21
N ALA A 381 -13.19 -14.70 13.12
CA ALA A 381 -12.77 -16.11 13.12
C ALA A 381 -13.98 -17.06 13.27
N LYS A 382 -14.97 -16.65 14.07
CA LYS A 382 -16.25 -17.35 14.26
C LYS A 382 -17.02 -17.55 12.95
N ASN A 383 -17.18 -16.48 12.17
CA ASN A 383 -17.94 -16.56 10.91
C ASN A 383 -17.14 -17.28 9.82
N LEU A 384 -15.82 -17.10 9.80
CA LEU A 384 -14.94 -17.86 8.90
C LEU A 384 -14.98 -19.35 9.22
N ALA A 385 -14.93 -19.76 10.48
CA ALA A 385 -15.04 -21.17 10.88
C ALA A 385 -16.35 -21.78 10.39
N TYR A 386 -17.46 -21.05 10.55
CA TYR A 386 -18.75 -21.47 10.01
C TYR A 386 -18.71 -21.63 8.48
N TYR A 387 -18.10 -20.69 7.76
CA TYR A 387 -17.93 -20.78 6.31
C TYR A 387 -17.10 -22.01 5.91
N VAL A 388 -15.98 -22.27 6.58
CA VAL A 388 -15.11 -23.43 6.32
C VAL A 388 -15.88 -24.73 6.52
N LEU A 389 -16.56 -24.88 7.65
CA LEU A 389 -17.35 -26.07 7.98
C LEU A 389 -18.50 -26.31 6.96
N GLN A 390 -19.10 -25.25 6.42
CA GLN A 390 -20.11 -25.39 5.37
C GLN A 390 -19.53 -25.70 3.99
N ALA A 391 -18.35 -25.15 3.67
CA ALA A 391 -17.66 -25.44 2.42
C ALA A 391 -17.21 -26.91 2.36
N ASP A 392 -16.76 -27.46 3.50
CA ASP A 392 -16.34 -28.86 3.60
C ASP A 392 -17.52 -29.83 3.40
N ALA A 393 -18.69 -29.52 3.97
CA ALA A 393 -19.93 -30.28 3.77
C ALA A 393 -20.42 -30.34 2.30
N VAL A 394 -19.91 -29.47 1.41
CA VAL A 394 -20.19 -29.50 -0.03
C VAL A 394 -19.13 -30.30 -0.81
N VAL A 395 -17.95 -30.52 -0.23
CA VAL A 395 -16.83 -31.29 -0.80
C VAL A 395 -16.85 -32.77 -0.38
N GLU A 396 -17.69 -33.16 0.58
CA GLU A 396 -17.95 -34.53 1.10
C GLU A 396 -18.51 -35.56 0.08
N GLY A 397 -18.03 -35.53 -1.17
CA GLY A 397 -18.04 -36.67 -2.09
C GLY A 397 -16.83 -37.59 -1.93
N TYR A 398 -15.72 -37.15 -1.34
CA TYR A 398 -14.52 -37.97 -1.06
C TYR A 398 -13.76 -37.44 0.17
N ALA A 399 -13.83 -38.16 1.28
CA ALA A 399 -13.47 -37.71 2.64
C ALA A 399 -11.96 -37.70 2.99
N ILE A 400 -11.59 -36.75 3.83
CA ILE A 400 -10.71 -36.95 5.00
C ILE A 400 -11.62 -36.74 6.22
N GLU A 401 -11.81 -37.76 7.05
CA GLU A 401 -12.69 -37.70 8.24
C GLU A 401 -12.04 -36.87 9.36
N PHE A 402 -12.71 -35.81 9.82
CA PHE A 402 -12.52 -35.26 11.16
C PHE A 402 -13.48 -35.97 12.12
N SER A 403 -13.01 -36.29 13.32
CA SER A 403 -13.75 -37.06 14.33
C SER A 403 -14.77 -36.18 15.09
N GLU A 404 -15.81 -36.79 15.68
CA GLU A 404 -16.89 -36.08 16.41
C GLU A 404 -16.42 -35.19 17.59
N GLU A 405 -15.13 -35.22 17.95
CA GLU A 405 -14.52 -34.29 18.93
C GLU A 405 -14.02 -32.97 18.30
N GLU A 406 -14.09 -32.80 16.97
CA GLU A 406 -13.53 -31.66 16.21
C GLU A 406 -14.59 -30.66 15.68
N ILE A 407 -15.88 -30.86 15.98
CA ILE A 407 -17.02 -30.00 15.55
C ILE A 407 -17.43 -28.98 16.62
#